data_AF-A0A6M1ZCF9-F1
#
_entry.id   AF-A0A6M1ZCF9-F1
#
_cell.length_a   1.000
_cell.length_b   1.000
_cell.length_c   1.000
_cell.angle_alpha   90.00
_cell.angle_beta   90.00
_cell.angle_gamma   90.00
#
_symmetry.space_group_name_H-M   'P 1'
#
loop_
_entity.id
_entity.type
_entity.pdbx_description
1 polymer ?
#
loop_
_entity_poly.entity_id
_entity_poly.type
_entity_poly.pdbx_seq_one_letter_code
_entity_poly.pdbx_strand_id
1 'polypeptide(L)'
;MGPVRPFTIFQDLEKGRIEVRAKAENGFFRFLLAAEEGKLKLIPLKGLLKSELLAAAENISSPPKERLSLGINKQQDWQMVCRRGDPAEVLPFWLRLAAWTPEWPYDPNEIRGTYSLLQKGEKGKQYTLLKNAFEGCFEGMLTPRLTDGHLGLISPEKLPETLSPIPILHRGAALIRSLFFAFDDDEIELLPHLPPEFHAGRFIQVTTPHGDTLSIEWSKKLLKKVQLKAGSTRTLSWKMQRSLHSYRLRIGRATRGERLSAHEPLEIENGREYHLDRFEK
;
A
#
# COMPACT_ATOMS: atom_id res chain seq x y z
N MET A 1 -19.63 -34.41 0.31
CA MET A 1 -18.18 -34.12 0.20
C MET A 1 -17.51 -34.86 1.35
N GLY A 2 -16.74 -35.91 1.09
CA GLY A 2 -15.91 -36.56 2.11
C GLY A 2 -14.74 -35.66 2.57
N PRO A 3 -13.94 -36.08 3.55
CA PRO A 3 -12.82 -35.30 4.06
C PRO A 3 -11.82 -34.94 2.94
N VAL A 4 -11.47 -33.66 2.87
CA VAL A 4 -10.51 -33.14 1.88
C VAL A 4 -9.09 -33.52 2.33
N ARG A 5 -8.39 -34.34 1.53
CA ARG A 5 -6.95 -34.66 1.69
C ARG A 5 -6.09 -33.40 1.50
N PRO A 6 -4.82 -33.33 1.96
CA PRO A 6 -4.09 -32.07 2.09
C PRO A 6 -4.25 -31.16 0.88
N PHE A 7 -4.74 -29.95 1.13
CA PHE A 7 -4.96 -28.92 0.15
C PHE A 7 -3.80 -27.92 0.17
N THR A 8 -3.55 -27.26 -0.94
CA THR A 8 -2.57 -26.17 -1.07
C THR A 8 -3.31 -24.88 -1.31
N ILE A 9 -2.96 -23.85 -0.53
CA ILE A 9 -3.46 -22.49 -0.72
C ILE A 9 -2.34 -21.62 -1.30
N PHE A 10 -2.64 -20.91 -2.37
CA PHE A 10 -1.79 -19.84 -2.89
C PHE A 10 -2.50 -18.51 -2.69
N GLN A 11 -1.82 -17.56 -2.04
CA GLN A 11 -2.36 -16.23 -1.78
C GLN A 11 -1.62 -15.22 -2.66
N ASP A 12 -2.38 -14.49 -3.49
CA ASP A 12 -1.94 -13.29 -4.20
C ASP A 12 -2.62 -12.09 -3.51
N LEU A 13 -1.95 -11.61 -2.45
CA LEU A 13 -2.43 -10.49 -1.62
C LEU A 13 -2.53 -9.19 -2.42
N GLU A 14 -1.73 -9.05 -3.48
CA GLU A 14 -1.79 -7.86 -4.33
C GLU A 14 -3.12 -7.79 -5.09
N LYS A 15 -3.57 -8.94 -5.62
CA LYS A 15 -4.82 -9.04 -6.38
C LYS A 15 -6.04 -9.42 -5.54
N GLY A 16 -5.88 -9.64 -4.24
CA GLY A 16 -6.99 -10.09 -3.37
C GLY A 16 -7.52 -11.45 -3.81
N ARG A 17 -6.59 -12.36 -4.12
CA ARG A 17 -6.88 -13.65 -4.76
C ARG A 17 -6.34 -14.79 -3.90
N ILE A 18 -7.18 -15.81 -3.70
CA ILE A 18 -6.82 -17.03 -3.00
C ILE A 18 -7.14 -18.19 -3.92
N GLU A 19 -6.11 -18.93 -4.32
CA GLU A 19 -6.28 -20.14 -5.09
C GLU A 19 -6.15 -21.36 -4.19
N VAL A 20 -7.12 -22.26 -4.26
CA VAL A 20 -7.13 -23.51 -3.51
C VAL A 20 -7.01 -24.68 -4.48
N ARG A 21 -6.07 -25.58 -4.20
CA ARG A 21 -5.88 -26.86 -4.89
C ARG A 21 -6.09 -27.99 -3.92
N ALA A 22 -6.93 -28.96 -4.23
CA ALA A 22 -7.09 -30.12 -3.37
C ALA A 22 -7.50 -31.38 -4.14
N LYS A 23 -7.48 -32.49 -3.42
CA LYS A 23 -7.94 -33.79 -3.90
C LYS A 23 -9.06 -34.29 -2.99
N ALA A 24 -10.23 -34.51 -3.56
CA ALA A 24 -11.35 -35.20 -2.93
C ALA A 24 -11.43 -36.65 -3.43
N GLU A 25 -12.33 -37.45 -2.84
CA GLU A 25 -12.64 -38.81 -3.29
C GLU A 25 -13.07 -38.84 -4.77
N ASN A 26 -13.79 -37.81 -5.21
CA ASN A 26 -14.29 -37.68 -6.59
C ASN A 26 -13.28 -37.02 -7.56
N GLY A 27 -12.02 -36.84 -7.15
CA GLY A 27 -10.95 -36.31 -7.99
C GLY A 27 -10.37 -34.98 -7.52
N PHE A 28 -9.56 -34.36 -8.38
CA PHE A 28 -8.90 -33.08 -8.10
C PHE A 28 -9.84 -31.91 -8.35
N PHE A 29 -9.80 -30.92 -7.47
CA PHE A 29 -10.45 -29.64 -7.69
C PHE A 29 -9.49 -28.47 -7.49
N ARG A 30 -9.74 -27.40 -8.23
CA ARG A 30 -9.03 -26.13 -8.16
C ARG A 30 -10.04 -25.01 -8.30
N PHE A 31 -10.00 -24.04 -7.40
CA PHE A 31 -10.80 -22.83 -7.51
C PHE A 31 -10.01 -21.61 -7.07
N LEU A 32 -10.50 -20.45 -7.51
CA LEU A 32 -9.99 -19.14 -7.17
C LEU A 32 -11.09 -18.37 -6.45
N LEU A 33 -10.83 -17.94 -5.22
CA LEU A 33 -11.60 -16.89 -4.56
C LEU A 33 -10.97 -15.55 -4.95
N ALA A 34 -11.77 -14.66 -5.52
CA ALA A 34 -11.32 -13.33 -5.93
C ALA A 34 -12.39 -12.29 -5.59
N ALA A 35 -11.96 -11.14 -5.10
CA ALA A 35 -12.82 -9.97 -4.99
C ALA A 35 -12.78 -9.20 -6.32
N GLU A 36 -13.89 -9.22 -7.07
CA GLU A 36 -14.01 -8.57 -8.38
C GLU A 36 -15.34 -7.82 -8.48
N GLU A 37 -15.30 -6.57 -8.96
CA GLU A 37 -16.49 -5.73 -9.19
C GLU A 37 -17.41 -5.60 -7.97
N GLY A 38 -16.81 -5.52 -6.78
CA GLY A 38 -17.58 -5.39 -5.56
C GLY A 38 -18.11 -6.70 -4.98
N LYS A 39 -17.75 -7.85 -5.55
CA LYS A 39 -18.30 -9.16 -5.17
C LYS A 39 -17.19 -10.16 -4.88
N LEU A 40 -17.39 -11.03 -3.88
CA LEU A 40 -16.58 -12.23 -3.74
C LEU A 40 -17.03 -13.27 -4.77
N LYS A 41 -16.15 -13.61 -5.70
CA LYS A 41 -16.39 -14.62 -6.73
C LYS A 41 -15.58 -15.87 -6.39
N LEU A 42 -16.22 -17.04 -6.39
CA LEU A 42 -15.53 -18.31 -6.48
C LEU A 42 -15.54 -18.78 -7.93
N ILE A 43 -14.36 -18.84 -8.52
CA ILE A 43 -14.15 -19.17 -9.92
C ILE A 43 -13.58 -20.60 -9.96
N PRO A 44 -14.36 -21.60 -10.42
CA PRO A 44 -13.83 -22.95 -10.59
C PRO A 44 -12.79 -22.94 -11.72
N LEU A 45 -11.59 -23.42 -11.44
CA LEU A 45 -10.50 -23.54 -12.41
C LEU A 45 -10.36 -25.00 -12.91
N LYS A 46 -10.71 -25.99 -12.08
CA LYS A 46 -10.68 -27.42 -12.43
C LYS A 46 -11.56 -28.24 -11.47
N GLY A 47 -12.17 -29.31 -11.97
CA GLY A 47 -12.93 -30.27 -11.15
C GLY A 47 -14.42 -29.93 -10.98
N LEU A 48 -15.17 -30.84 -10.36
CA LEU A 48 -16.64 -30.81 -10.19
C LEU A 48 -17.12 -29.86 -9.07
N LEU A 49 -16.53 -28.66 -8.97
CA LEU A 49 -17.12 -27.63 -8.10
C LEU A 49 -18.33 -27.02 -8.82
N LYS A 50 -19.53 -27.38 -8.38
CA LYS A 50 -20.75 -26.70 -8.80
C LYS A 50 -20.68 -25.26 -8.30
N SER A 51 -20.82 -24.30 -9.21
CA SER A 51 -20.74 -22.85 -8.93
C SER A 51 -21.81 -22.34 -7.95
N GLU A 52 -22.81 -23.18 -7.65
CA GLU A 52 -24.01 -22.87 -6.84
C GLU A 52 -23.73 -22.77 -5.32
N LEU A 53 -22.53 -23.14 -4.84
CA LEU A 53 -22.24 -23.27 -3.40
C LEU A 53 -21.95 -21.96 -2.66
N LEU A 54 -21.91 -20.81 -3.33
CA LEU A 54 -21.60 -19.55 -2.65
C LEU A 54 -22.57 -18.47 -3.11
N ALA A 55 -23.50 -18.14 -2.22
CA ALA A 55 -24.13 -16.84 -2.24
C ALA A 55 -23.01 -15.80 -2.32
N ALA A 56 -23.01 -14.98 -3.38
CA ALA A 56 -22.06 -13.89 -3.50
C ALA A 56 -22.16 -13.06 -2.21
N ALA A 57 -21.06 -12.95 -1.47
CA ALA A 57 -20.98 -11.90 -0.47
C ALA A 57 -21.04 -10.58 -1.26
N GLU A 58 -22.19 -9.91 -1.19
CA GLU A 58 -22.41 -8.61 -1.81
C GLU A 58 -21.62 -7.55 -1.02
N ASN A 59 -21.09 -6.55 -1.73
CA ASN A 59 -20.44 -5.35 -1.18
C ASN A 59 -19.02 -5.54 -0.60
N ILE A 60 -18.13 -6.26 -1.28
CA ILE A 60 -16.70 -6.13 -0.99
C ILE A 60 -16.19 -4.83 -1.59
N SER A 61 -15.64 -3.91 -0.79
CA SER A 61 -15.03 -2.70 -1.34
C SER A 61 -13.93 -3.06 -2.34
N SER A 62 -14.01 -2.50 -3.55
CA SER A 62 -12.90 -2.61 -4.50
C SER A 62 -11.80 -1.67 -4.03
N PRO A 63 -10.61 -2.18 -3.71
CA PRO A 63 -9.56 -1.37 -3.13
C PRO A 63 -9.07 -0.35 -4.16
N PRO A 64 -8.57 0.81 -3.71
CA PRO A 64 -7.97 1.81 -4.59
C PRO A 64 -6.91 1.22 -5.53
N LYS A 65 -6.74 1.87 -6.70
CA LYS A 65 -5.72 1.50 -7.69
C LYS A 65 -4.29 1.84 -7.26
N GLU A 66 -4.15 2.48 -6.10
CA GLU A 66 -2.89 2.86 -5.50
C GLU A 66 -1.90 1.68 -5.38
N ARG A 67 -0.66 1.88 -5.84
CA ARG A 67 0.40 0.87 -5.74
C ARG A 67 1.74 1.49 -5.42
N LEU A 68 2.46 0.82 -4.53
CA LEU A 68 3.85 1.09 -4.22
C LEU A 68 4.73 -0.02 -4.80
N SER A 69 5.89 0.34 -5.35
CA SER A 69 6.94 -0.60 -5.72
C SER A 69 8.30 0.02 -5.39
N LEU A 70 9.15 -0.74 -4.72
CA LEU A 70 10.42 -0.27 -4.16
C LEU A 70 11.63 -0.91 -4.87
N GLY A 71 11.50 -1.18 -6.16
CA GLY A 71 12.60 -1.67 -7.01
C GLY A 71 12.98 -3.14 -6.83
N ILE A 72 12.21 -3.91 -6.06
CA ILE A 72 12.41 -5.36 -5.90
C ILE A 72 11.72 -6.11 -7.04
N ASN A 73 12.51 -6.80 -7.87
CA ASN A 73 12.03 -7.63 -8.98
C ASN A 73 12.18 -9.14 -8.71
N LYS A 74 12.57 -9.52 -7.49
CA LYS A 74 12.72 -10.93 -7.09
C LYS A 74 11.35 -11.62 -7.10
N GLN A 75 11.33 -12.90 -7.44
CA GLN A 75 10.14 -13.72 -7.25
C GLN A 75 9.79 -13.75 -5.76
N GLN A 76 8.51 -13.58 -5.45
CA GLN A 76 8.02 -13.54 -4.07
C GLN A 76 7.98 -14.95 -3.50
N ASP A 77 8.77 -15.17 -2.45
CA ASP A 77 8.70 -16.30 -1.56
C ASP A 77 8.39 -15.74 -0.17
N TRP A 78 7.16 -15.94 0.30
CA TRP A 78 6.70 -15.32 1.53
C TRP A 78 7.48 -15.77 2.76
N GLN A 79 7.93 -17.02 2.81
CA GLN A 79 8.74 -17.49 3.93
C GLN A 79 10.09 -16.76 3.94
N MET A 80 10.71 -16.59 2.77
CA MET A 80 11.94 -15.83 2.68
C MET A 80 11.75 -14.32 2.94
N VAL A 81 10.66 -13.72 2.47
CA VAL A 81 10.34 -12.31 2.74
C VAL A 81 10.21 -12.07 4.24
N CYS A 82 9.44 -12.91 4.94
CA CYS A 82 9.28 -12.84 6.40
C CYS A 82 10.62 -12.99 7.12
N ARG A 83 11.46 -13.95 6.69
CA ARG A 83 12.78 -14.19 7.29
C ARG A 83 13.75 -13.02 7.10
N ARG A 84 13.71 -12.36 5.94
CA ARG A 84 14.57 -11.20 5.67
C ARG A 84 14.10 -9.95 6.39
N GLY A 85 12.79 -9.79 6.56
CA GLY A 85 12.20 -8.62 7.21
C GLY A 85 12.53 -7.30 6.53
N ASP A 86 12.83 -7.33 5.22
CA ASP A 86 13.19 -6.13 4.46
C ASP A 86 11.92 -5.29 4.19
N PRO A 87 11.83 -4.04 4.70
CA PRO A 87 10.69 -3.17 4.43
C PRO A 87 10.45 -2.95 2.93
N ALA A 88 11.49 -2.98 2.09
CA ALA A 88 11.32 -2.83 0.64
C ALA A 88 10.44 -3.94 0.03
N GLU A 89 10.48 -5.14 0.63
CA GLU A 89 9.69 -6.30 0.22
C GLU A 89 8.31 -6.32 0.89
N VAL A 90 8.17 -5.75 2.08
CA VAL A 90 6.95 -5.85 2.90
C VAL A 90 5.97 -4.70 2.65
N LEU A 91 6.45 -3.45 2.67
CA LEU A 91 5.59 -2.26 2.69
C LEU A 91 4.61 -2.18 1.50
N PRO A 92 4.98 -2.58 0.26
CA PRO A 92 4.02 -2.65 -0.84
C PRO A 92 2.79 -3.52 -0.54
N PHE A 93 2.99 -4.67 0.11
CA PHE A 93 1.90 -5.59 0.45
C PHE A 93 1.12 -5.11 1.66
N TRP A 94 1.78 -4.49 2.63
CA TRP A 94 1.09 -3.88 3.78
C TRP A 94 0.13 -2.79 3.29
N LEU A 95 0.62 -1.84 2.49
CA LEU A 95 -0.20 -0.77 1.91
C LEU A 95 -1.39 -1.36 1.15
N ARG A 96 -1.15 -2.40 0.35
CA ARG A 96 -2.20 -3.04 -0.44
C ARG A 96 -3.22 -3.79 0.40
N LEU A 97 -2.79 -4.48 1.45
CA LEU A 97 -3.66 -5.22 2.35
C LEU A 97 -4.57 -4.27 3.14
N ALA A 98 -4.04 -3.15 3.63
CA ALA A 98 -4.84 -2.12 4.30
C ALA A 98 -5.98 -1.61 3.39
N ALA A 99 -5.69 -1.42 2.10
CA ALA A 99 -6.68 -1.00 1.12
C ALA A 99 -7.79 -2.03 0.86
N TRP A 100 -7.54 -3.31 1.14
CA TRP A 100 -8.54 -4.40 1.04
C TRP A 100 -9.37 -4.57 2.31
N THR A 101 -8.89 -4.09 3.45
CA THR A 101 -9.60 -4.20 4.73
C THR A 101 -10.59 -3.04 4.91
N PRO A 102 -11.79 -3.29 5.48
CA PRO A 102 -12.72 -2.21 5.83
C PRO A 102 -12.04 -1.15 6.68
N GLU A 103 -12.41 0.12 6.47
CA GLU A 103 -11.97 1.19 7.36
C GLU A 103 -12.42 0.87 8.79
N TRP A 104 -11.49 1.04 9.72
CA TRP A 104 -11.77 0.89 11.14
C TRP A 104 -11.72 2.28 11.78
N PRO A 105 -12.75 2.72 12.50
CA PRO A 105 -12.74 4.02 13.14
C PRO A 105 -11.55 4.12 14.08
N TYR A 106 -10.74 5.17 13.91
CA TYR A 106 -9.61 5.42 14.78
C TYR A 106 -10.12 5.97 16.12
N ASP A 107 -9.88 5.21 17.20
CA ASP A 107 -10.04 5.71 18.57
C ASP A 107 -8.65 5.87 19.21
N PRO A 108 -8.20 7.12 19.50
CA PRO A 108 -6.98 7.37 20.24
C PRO A 108 -6.88 6.63 21.57
N ASN A 109 -8.00 6.34 22.23
CA ASN A 109 -8.06 5.66 23.53
C ASN A 109 -7.87 4.14 23.42
N GLU A 110 -7.99 3.59 22.21
CA GLU A 110 -7.77 2.17 21.91
C GLU A 110 -6.33 1.87 21.47
N ILE A 111 -5.42 2.85 21.54
CA ILE A 111 -4.01 2.62 21.24
C ILE A 111 -3.37 1.78 22.36
N ARG A 112 -3.34 0.47 22.15
CA ARG A 112 -2.79 -0.53 23.07
C ARG A 112 -2.06 -1.64 22.33
N GLY A 113 -1.30 -2.43 23.05
CA GLY A 113 -0.54 -3.56 22.54
C GLY A 113 0.46 -3.11 21.48
N THR A 114 0.63 -3.93 20.46
CA THR A 114 1.53 -3.67 19.31
C THR A 114 1.15 -2.44 18.50
N TYR A 115 -0.10 -1.94 18.56
CA TYR A 115 -0.46 -0.68 17.91
C TYR A 115 0.42 0.48 18.42
N SER A 116 0.85 0.43 19.68
CA SER A 116 1.74 1.44 20.27
C SER A 116 3.05 1.61 19.48
N LEU A 117 3.53 0.57 18.79
CA LEU A 117 4.72 0.62 17.92
C LEU A 117 4.55 1.54 16.71
N LEU A 118 3.31 1.89 16.35
CA LEU A 118 2.94 2.77 15.23
C LEU A 118 2.55 4.19 15.67
N GLN A 119 2.74 4.52 16.96
CA GLN A 119 2.55 5.90 17.43
C GLN A 119 3.55 6.85 16.77
N LYS A 120 3.19 8.15 16.72
CA LYS A 120 4.03 9.19 16.11
C LYS A 120 5.40 9.21 16.82
N GLY A 121 6.42 8.62 16.21
CA GLY A 121 7.80 8.92 16.54
C GLY A 121 8.22 10.27 15.97
N GLU A 122 9.44 10.68 16.31
CA GLU A 122 10.04 11.90 15.76
C GLU A 122 10.02 11.91 14.23
N LYS A 123 9.86 13.10 13.64
CA LYS A 123 9.91 13.31 12.18
C LYS A 123 11.21 12.71 11.62
N GLY A 124 11.09 11.84 10.62
CA GLY A 124 12.21 11.14 9.99
C GLY A 124 12.47 9.72 10.51
N LYS A 125 11.83 9.27 11.60
CA LYS A 125 11.98 7.91 12.15
C LYS A 125 10.94 6.90 11.64
N GLN A 126 10.11 7.28 10.65
CA GLN A 126 9.02 6.45 10.14
C GLN A 126 9.48 5.09 9.63
N TYR A 127 10.64 5.01 8.97
CA TYR A 127 11.19 3.75 8.47
C TYR A 127 11.46 2.75 9.62
N THR A 128 12.12 3.20 10.69
CA THR A 128 12.42 2.36 11.86
C THR A 128 11.14 1.92 12.56
N LEU A 129 10.14 2.81 12.70
CA LEU A 129 8.83 2.46 13.26
C LEU A 129 8.16 1.36 12.44
N LEU A 130 8.12 1.51 11.11
CA LEU A 130 7.52 0.53 10.21
C LEU A 130 8.25 -0.82 10.27
N LYS A 131 9.57 -0.82 10.40
CA LYS A 131 10.36 -2.05 10.57
C LYS A 131 10.03 -2.76 11.89
N ASN A 132 10.09 -2.03 13.01
CA ASN A 132 9.78 -2.59 14.33
C ASN A 132 8.32 -3.07 14.41
N ALA A 133 7.41 -2.32 13.79
CA ALA A 133 6.01 -2.72 13.70
C ALA A 133 5.83 -3.95 12.80
N PHE A 134 6.61 -4.10 11.73
CA PHE A 134 6.56 -5.34 10.95
C PHE A 134 6.94 -6.56 11.81
N GLU A 135 8.04 -6.45 12.56
CA GLU A 135 8.54 -7.53 13.42
C GLU A 135 7.61 -7.83 14.61
N GLY A 136 7.05 -6.78 15.23
CA GLY A 136 6.22 -6.90 16.43
C GLY A 136 4.74 -7.14 16.16
N CYS A 137 4.14 -6.39 15.23
CA CYS A 137 2.70 -6.34 15.03
C CYS A 137 2.14 -7.50 14.19
N PHE A 138 2.97 -8.31 13.53
CA PHE A 138 2.50 -9.33 12.62
C PHE A 138 3.00 -10.73 12.98
N GLU A 139 2.14 -11.72 12.76
CA GLU A 139 2.51 -13.12 12.72
C GLU A 139 2.67 -13.59 11.27
N GLY A 140 3.78 -14.27 10.99
CA GLY A 140 4.13 -14.68 9.62
C GLY A 140 4.39 -13.45 8.75
N MET A 141 3.52 -13.23 7.76
CA MET A 141 3.66 -12.10 6.81
C MET A 141 2.92 -10.86 7.32
N LEU A 142 1.63 -10.74 7.06
CA LEU A 142 0.85 -9.54 7.38
C LEU A 142 -0.46 -9.89 8.12
N THR A 143 -0.42 -10.93 8.96
CA THR A 143 -1.51 -11.24 9.89
C THR A 143 -1.32 -10.40 11.15
N PRO A 144 -2.11 -9.33 11.37
CA PRO A 144 -1.85 -8.43 12.49
C PRO A 144 -2.27 -9.10 13.81
N ARG A 145 -1.49 -8.84 14.86
CA ARG A 145 -1.70 -9.34 16.23
C ARG A 145 -1.50 -8.20 17.22
N LEU A 146 -2.18 -8.26 18.37
CA LEU A 146 -2.09 -7.24 19.42
C LEU A 146 -0.94 -7.46 20.41
N THR A 147 -0.33 -8.64 20.38
CA THR A 147 0.84 -9.00 21.20
C THR A 147 2.08 -9.10 20.31
N ASP A 148 3.27 -8.92 20.88
CA ASP A 148 4.53 -8.95 20.13
C ASP A 148 5.12 -10.36 19.97
N GLY A 149 4.40 -11.41 20.36
CA GLY A 149 4.91 -12.78 20.33
C GLY A 149 6.12 -13.02 21.24
N HIS A 150 6.21 -12.28 22.36
CA HIS A 150 7.30 -12.35 23.34
C HIS A 150 8.65 -11.80 22.85
N LEU A 151 8.62 -10.88 21.88
CA LEU A 151 9.82 -10.20 21.38
C LEU A 151 10.34 -9.11 22.35
N GLY A 152 9.54 -8.69 23.33
CA GLY A 152 9.91 -7.64 24.29
C GLY A 152 9.84 -6.22 23.69
N LEU A 153 9.09 -6.04 22.61
CA LEU A 153 8.87 -4.76 21.93
C LEU A 153 7.80 -3.91 22.62
N ILE A 154 6.89 -4.55 23.35
CA ILE A 154 5.86 -3.89 24.15
C ILE A 154 5.86 -4.44 25.58
N SER A 155 5.35 -3.64 26.52
CA SER A 155 5.14 -4.11 27.88
C SER A 155 3.96 -5.10 27.92
N PRO A 156 4.03 -6.18 28.73
CA PRO A 156 2.90 -7.05 28.93
C PRO A 156 1.73 -6.26 29.54
N GLU A 157 0.58 -6.26 28.88
CA GLU A 157 -0.65 -5.67 29.41
C GLU A 157 -1.86 -6.58 29.13
N LYS A 158 -2.89 -6.47 29.97
CA LYS A 158 -4.16 -7.16 29.74
C LYS A 158 -4.97 -6.35 28.73
N LEU A 159 -5.11 -6.88 27.51
CA LEU A 159 -5.83 -6.23 26.43
C LEU A 159 -7.35 -6.52 26.53
N PRO A 160 -8.21 -5.55 26.20
CA PRO A 160 -9.65 -5.80 26.05
C PRO A 160 -9.92 -6.84 24.96
N GLU A 161 -10.85 -7.76 25.21
CA GLU A 161 -11.24 -8.79 24.23
C GLU A 161 -11.91 -8.20 22.98
N THR A 162 -12.45 -6.98 23.08
CA THR A 162 -13.09 -6.25 21.98
C THR A 162 -12.09 -5.57 21.05
N LEU A 163 -10.80 -5.53 21.41
CA LEU A 163 -9.79 -4.82 20.65
C LEU A 163 -9.47 -5.59 19.36
N SER A 164 -9.48 -4.88 18.23
CA SER A 164 -9.15 -5.45 16.92
C SER A 164 -7.71 -5.13 16.53
N PRO A 165 -6.95 -6.07 15.93
CA PRO A 165 -5.63 -5.78 15.38
C PRO A 165 -5.68 -5.12 13.98
N ILE A 166 -6.84 -5.06 13.33
CA ILE A 166 -7.00 -4.49 11.98
C ILE A 166 -6.52 -3.02 11.86
N PRO A 167 -6.72 -2.13 12.85
CA PRO A 167 -6.22 -0.75 12.80
C PRO A 167 -4.72 -0.62 12.55
N ILE A 168 -3.92 -1.63 12.91
CA ILE A 168 -2.47 -1.69 12.64
C ILE A 168 -2.21 -1.58 11.13
N LEU A 169 -3.04 -2.23 10.30
CA LEU A 169 -2.90 -2.20 8.85
C LEU A 169 -3.05 -0.79 8.30
N HIS A 170 -4.14 -0.11 8.69
CA HIS A 170 -4.46 1.26 8.26
C HIS A 170 -3.45 2.28 8.76
N ARG A 171 -3.06 2.18 10.03
CA ARG A 171 -2.07 3.09 10.60
C ARG A 171 -0.71 2.95 9.93
N GLY A 172 -0.28 1.71 9.69
CA GLY A 172 0.94 1.44 8.93
C GLY A 172 0.88 1.95 7.50
N ALA A 173 -0.24 1.75 6.79
CA ALA A 173 -0.45 2.31 5.46
C ALA A 173 -0.33 3.84 5.42
N ALA A 174 -0.89 4.53 6.42
CA ALA A 174 -0.75 5.98 6.55
C ALA A 174 0.72 6.40 6.78
N LEU A 175 1.47 5.69 7.63
CA LEU A 175 2.90 5.92 7.83
C LEU A 175 3.71 5.64 6.56
N ILE A 176 3.39 4.57 5.82
CA ILE A 176 4.01 4.25 4.53
C ILE A 176 3.80 5.40 3.56
N ARG A 177 2.56 5.89 3.40
CA ARG A 177 2.27 7.06 2.54
C ARG A 177 3.08 8.29 2.95
N SER A 178 3.21 8.54 4.25
CA SER A 178 3.97 9.68 4.80
C SER A 178 5.47 9.67 4.49
N LEU A 179 6.05 8.53 4.09
CA LEU A 179 7.42 8.47 3.59
C LEU A 179 7.58 9.20 2.26
N PHE A 180 6.54 9.15 1.42
CA PHE A 180 6.58 9.57 0.02
C PHE A 180 5.78 10.83 -0.27
N PHE A 181 4.79 11.15 0.56
CA PHE A 181 3.92 12.30 0.38
C PHE A 181 3.61 12.98 1.72
N ALA A 182 3.62 14.30 1.72
CA ALA A 182 2.86 15.09 2.69
C ALA A 182 1.95 16.05 1.91
N PHE A 183 0.74 16.26 2.43
CA PHE A 183 -0.25 17.15 1.84
C PHE A 183 -0.62 18.20 2.89
N ASP A 184 -0.58 19.46 2.49
CA ASP A 184 -0.96 20.60 3.33
C ASP A 184 -1.68 21.62 2.45
N ASP A 185 -3.01 21.62 2.48
CA ASP A 185 -3.88 22.36 1.56
C ASP A 185 -3.43 22.22 0.09
N ASP A 186 -2.92 23.30 -0.50
CA ASP A 186 -2.44 23.38 -1.87
C ASP A 186 -0.93 23.11 -2.03
N GLU A 187 -0.24 22.69 -0.97
CA GLU A 187 1.14 22.22 -1.00
C GLU A 187 1.22 20.69 -1.05
N ILE A 188 2.02 20.18 -1.99
CA ILE A 188 2.39 18.76 -2.06
C ILE A 188 3.90 18.61 -1.84
N GLU A 189 4.28 17.97 -0.74
CA GLU A 189 5.67 17.58 -0.49
C GLU A 189 5.93 16.17 -1.02
N LEU A 190 6.90 16.07 -1.94
CA LEU A 190 7.26 14.82 -2.62
C LEU A 190 8.54 14.25 -2.04
N LEU A 191 8.48 12.98 -1.63
CA LEU A 191 9.58 12.25 -1.00
C LEU A 191 10.15 12.93 0.26
N PRO A 192 9.31 13.44 1.19
CA PRO A 192 9.77 14.18 2.38
C PRO A 192 10.70 13.37 3.28
N HIS A 193 10.46 12.05 3.35
CA HIS A 193 11.10 11.14 4.29
C HIS A 193 11.55 9.86 3.59
N LEU A 194 12.01 9.95 2.34
CA LEU A 194 12.48 8.79 1.58
C LEU A 194 13.64 8.10 2.31
N PRO A 195 13.47 6.85 2.78
CA PRO A 195 14.53 6.11 3.45
C PRO A 195 15.73 5.86 2.52
N PRO A 196 16.96 5.88 3.05
CA PRO A 196 18.16 5.64 2.25
C PRO A 196 18.21 4.24 1.62
N GLU A 197 17.44 3.29 2.11
CA GLU A 197 17.32 1.94 1.57
C GLU A 197 16.49 1.92 0.26
N PHE A 198 15.61 2.90 0.05
CA PHE A 198 14.71 2.94 -1.12
C PHE A 198 15.32 3.70 -2.28
N HIS A 199 16.36 3.10 -2.88
CA HIS A 199 17.12 3.69 -3.98
C HIS A 199 16.29 4.06 -5.22
N ALA A 200 15.27 3.27 -5.55
CA ALA A 200 14.39 3.47 -6.69
C ALA A 200 13.01 2.89 -6.42
N GLY A 201 12.01 3.42 -7.12
CA GLY A 201 10.65 2.93 -6.99
C GLY A 201 9.63 3.77 -7.73
N ARG A 202 8.37 3.36 -7.59
CA ARG A 202 7.21 4.08 -8.08
C ARG A 202 6.10 4.01 -7.06
N PHE A 203 5.36 5.10 -6.92
CA PHE A 203 4.15 5.16 -6.11
C PHE A 203 3.08 5.78 -6.98
N ILE A 204 2.11 4.99 -7.40
CA ILE A 204 1.15 5.36 -8.45
C ILE A 204 -0.26 5.40 -7.90
N GLN A 205 -1.09 6.22 -8.54
CA GLN A 205 -2.54 6.32 -8.30
C GLN A 205 -2.89 6.66 -6.83
N VAL A 206 -2.10 7.53 -6.20
CA VAL A 206 -2.40 8.07 -4.87
C VAL A 206 -3.45 9.16 -5.01
N THR A 207 -4.52 9.07 -4.22
CA THR A 207 -5.56 10.10 -4.18
C THR A 207 -5.21 11.16 -3.15
N THR A 208 -5.23 12.43 -3.55
CA THR A 208 -5.02 13.59 -2.65
C THR A 208 -6.33 13.96 -1.93
N PRO A 209 -6.28 14.75 -0.84
CA PRO A 209 -7.49 15.28 -0.19
C PRO A 209 -8.41 16.08 -1.13
N HIS A 210 -7.84 16.74 -2.15
CA HIS A 210 -8.60 17.49 -3.16
C HIS A 210 -9.09 16.64 -4.34
N GLY A 211 -8.96 15.31 -4.27
CA GLY A 211 -9.44 14.38 -5.28
C GLY A 211 -8.52 14.22 -6.51
N ASP A 212 -7.30 14.76 -6.48
CA ASP A 212 -6.34 14.53 -7.57
C ASP A 212 -5.81 13.11 -7.53
N THR A 213 -5.36 12.63 -8.69
CA THR A 213 -4.60 11.38 -8.78
C THR A 213 -3.14 11.67 -9.07
N LEU A 214 -2.26 11.31 -8.14
CA LEU A 214 -0.83 11.55 -8.18
C LEU A 214 -0.07 10.24 -8.37
N SER A 215 0.97 10.27 -9.21
CA SER A 215 1.90 9.16 -9.40
C SER A 215 3.31 9.69 -9.49
N ILE A 216 4.26 9.07 -8.79
CA ILE A 216 5.68 9.43 -8.81
C ILE A 216 6.56 8.24 -9.15
N GLU A 217 7.69 8.53 -9.76
CA GLU A 217 8.79 7.58 -10.01
C GLU A 217 10.09 8.24 -9.53
N TRP A 218 10.93 7.49 -8.83
CA TRP A 218 12.24 7.95 -8.40
C TRP A 218 13.32 6.90 -8.70
N SER A 219 14.55 7.39 -8.87
CA SER A 219 15.72 6.56 -9.06
C SER A 219 16.95 7.29 -8.56
N LYS A 220 17.90 6.54 -7.98
CA LYS A 220 19.05 7.11 -7.27
C LYS A 220 18.61 8.12 -6.21
N LYS A 221 17.49 7.83 -5.52
CA LYS A 221 16.86 8.66 -4.47
C LYS A 221 16.36 10.04 -4.92
N LEU A 222 16.24 10.27 -6.22
CA LEU A 222 15.78 11.54 -6.80
C LEU A 222 14.52 11.34 -7.65
N LEU A 223 13.63 12.33 -7.64
CA LEU A 223 12.46 12.34 -8.50
C LEU A 223 12.88 12.21 -9.97
N LYS A 224 12.12 11.39 -10.71
CA LYS A 224 12.29 11.17 -12.15
C LYS A 224 11.07 11.58 -12.93
N LYS A 225 9.88 11.22 -12.44
CA LYS A 225 8.62 11.56 -13.07
C LYS A 225 7.56 11.82 -12.00
N VAL A 226 6.69 12.77 -12.27
CA VAL A 226 5.44 13.00 -11.56
C VAL A 226 4.33 13.06 -12.59
N GLN A 227 3.21 12.41 -12.31
CA GLN A 227 1.98 12.50 -13.10
C GLN A 227 0.87 12.92 -12.15
N LEU A 228 0.20 14.01 -12.49
CA LEU A 228 -0.91 14.56 -11.73
C LEU A 228 -2.11 14.65 -12.65
N LYS A 229 -3.22 14.01 -12.29
CA LYS A 229 -4.53 14.31 -12.85
C LYS A 229 -5.31 15.14 -11.84
N ALA A 230 -5.54 16.40 -12.16
CA ALA A 230 -6.18 17.35 -11.26
C ALA A 230 -7.66 17.00 -11.03
N GLY A 231 -8.09 17.00 -9.77
CA GLY A 231 -9.49 16.84 -9.35
C GLY A 231 -10.23 18.17 -9.15
N SER A 232 -9.49 19.29 -9.11
CA SER A 232 -10.03 20.64 -9.01
C SER A 232 -9.09 21.66 -9.66
N THR A 233 -9.62 22.83 -10.01
CA THR A 233 -8.84 23.95 -10.55
C THR A 233 -8.29 24.79 -9.40
N ARG A 234 -6.96 24.95 -9.33
CA ARG A 234 -6.29 25.73 -8.27
C ARG A 234 -4.82 25.98 -8.60
N THR A 235 -4.14 26.72 -7.72
CA THR A 235 -2.69 26.90 -7.77
C THR A 235 -2.03 25.93 -6.81
N LEU A 236 -1.13 25.10 -7.31
CA LEU A 236 -0.49 24.03 -6.55
C LEU A 236 0.98 24.37 -6.28
N SER A 237 1.41 24.33 -5.02
CA SER A 237 2.80 24.50 -4.64
C SER A 237 3.49 23.13 -4.48
N TRP A 238 4.70 23.00 -5.03
CA TRP A 238 5.48 21.78 -4.93
C TRP A 238 6.63 21.96 -3.96
N LYS A 239 6.75 21.03 -3.02
CA LYS A 239 7.93 20.92 -2.17
C LYS A 239 8.71 19.67 -2.55
N MET A 240 9.72 19.88 -3.40
CA MET A 240 10.60 18.83 -3.91
C MET A 240 11.93 18.81 -3.16
N GLN A 241 12.78 17.81 -3.43
CA GLN A 241 14.13 17.79 -2.87
C GLN A 241 14.92 19.04 -3.28
N ARG A 242 15.58 19.70 -2.32
CA ARG A 242 16.34 20.96 -2.52
C ARG A 242 17.38 20.91 -3.64
N SER A 243 17.87 19.73 -3.99
CA SER A 243 18.83 19.56 -5.08
C SER A 243 18.20 19.68 -6.48
N LEU A 244 16.88 19.82 -6.61
CA LEU A 244 16.18 19.92 -7.89
C LEU A 244 15.77 21.38 -8.09
N HIS A 245 16.22 22.00 -9.19
CA HIS A 245 15.97 23.42 -9.47
C HIS A 245 14.93 23.64 -10.57
N SER A 246 14.77 22.68 -11.47
CA SER A 246 13.79 22.79 -12.55
C SER A 246 13.32 21.44 -13.04
N TYR A 247 12.22 21.45 -13.77
CA TYR A 247 11.65 20.28 -14.44
C TYR A 247 11.01 20.70 -15.75
N ARG A 248 10.73 19.72 -16.61
CA ARG A 248 9.90 19.90 -17.80
C ARG A 248 8.46 19.57 -17.46
N LEU A 249 7.56 20.53 -17.63
CA LEU A 249 6.12 20.34 -17.57
C LEU A 249 5.58 19.95 -18.94
N ARG A 250 4.76 18.92 -19.01
CA ARG A 250 3.96 18.56 -20.19
C ARG A 250 2.50 18.45 -19.80
N ILE A 251 1.64 19.04 -20.60
CA ILE A 251 0.19 18.88 -20.47
C ILE A 251 -0.20 17.76 -21.43
N GLY A 252 -0.54 16.58 -20.88
CA GLY A 252 -0.71 15.36 -21.65
C GLY A 252 0.57 14.81 -22.28
N ARG A 253 0.51 13.60 -22.85
CA ARG A 253 1.70 12.86 -23.30
C ARG A 253 2.36 13.41 -24.57
N ALA A 254 1.60 14.07 -25.43
CA ALA A 254 2.01 14.48 -26.78
C ALA A 254 2.66 15.88 -26.85
N THR A 255 2.63 16.67 -25.78
CA THR A 255 3.19 18.03 -25.79
C THR A 255 4.71 18.01 -25.61
N ARG A 256 5.41 18.94 -26.28
CA ARG A 256 6.88 19.09 -26.19
C ARG A 256 7.34 19.41 -24.76
N GLY A 257 6.49 20.14 -24.04
CA GLY A 257 6.68 20.60 -22.68
C GLY A 257 7.52 21.87 -22.58
N GLU A 258 7.32 22.59 -21.50
CA GLU A 258 8.07 23.79 -21.13
C GLU A 258 8.90 23.54 -19.88
N ARG A 259 9.96 24.32 -19.67
CA ARG A 259 10.82 24.20 -18.49
C ARG A 259 10.32 25.18 -17.43
N LEU A 260 10.02 24.68 -16.24
CA LEU A 260 9.58 25.46 -15.10
C LEU A 260 10.54 25.29 -13.91
N SER A 261 10.54 26.28 -13.01
CA SER A 261 11.27 26.22 -11.75
C SER A 261 10.62 25.22 -10.79
N ALA A 262 11.43 24.47 -10.03
CA ALA A 262 10.93 23.49 -9.06
C ALA A 262 10.22 24.11 -7.84
N HIS A 263 10.35 25.43 -7.65
CA HIS A 263 9.82 26.16 -6.49
C HIS A 263 8.73 27.17 -6.86
N GLU A 264 8.36 27.24 -8.13
CA GLU A 264 7.26 28.09 -8.57
C GLU A 264 5.93 27.32 -8.46
N PRO A 265 4.85 27.96 -7.98
CA PRO A 265 3.53 27.36 -7.99
C PRO A 265 3.06 27.07 -9.42
N LEU A 266 2.28 26.00 -9.57
CA LEU A 266 1.72 25.55 -10.84
C LEU A 266 0.20 25.74 -10.84
N GLU A 267 -0.31 26.49 -11.80
CA GLU A 267 -1.75 26.55 -12.05
C GLU A 267 -2.23 25.24 -12.69
N ILE A 268 -3.20 24.59 -12.04
CA ILE A 268 -3.82 23.36 -12.50
C ILE A 268 -5.31 23.55 -12.75
N GLU A 269 -5.83 22.84 -13.75
CA GLU A 269 -7.23 22.86 -14.18
C GLU A 269 -7.87 21.50 -13.95
N ASN A 270 -9.10 21.49 -13.44
CA ASN A 270 -9.86 20.27 -13.16
C ASN A 270 -9.91 19.33 -14.38
N GLY A 271 -9.63 18.05 -14.16
CA GLY A 271 -9.67 17.00 -15.16
C GLY A 271 -8.43 16.90 -16.05
N ARG A 272 -7.54 17.90 -16.00
CA ARG A 272 -6.34 17.97 -16.85
C ARG A 272 -5.21 17.11 -16.28
N GLU A 273 -4.40 16.54 -17.18
CA GLU A 273 -3.26 15.69 -16.83
C GLU A 273 -1.93 16.43 -17.07
N TYR A 274 -1.14 16.50 -16.02
CA TYR A 274 0.18 17.14 -15.98
C TYR A 274 1.25 16.09 -15.77
N HIS A 275 2.32 16.17 -16.55
CA HIS A 275 3.50 15.33 -16.42
C HIS A 275 4.72 16.21 -16.16
N LEU A 276 5.36 16.01 -15.01
CA LEU A 276 6.62 16.66 -14.68
C LEU A 276 7.73 15.60 -14.84
N ASP A 277 8.72 15.88 -15.68
CA ASP A 277 9.86 14.99 -15.89
C ASP A 277 11.14 15.78 -16.17
N ARG A 278 12.25 15.09 -16.46
CA ARG A 278 13.56 15.74 -16.71
C ARG A 278 13.96 16.72 -15.60
N PHE A 279 13.82 16.29 -14.35
CA PHE A 279 14.28 17.06 -13.20
C PHE A 279 15.79 17.32 -13.30
N GLU A 280 16.18 18.59 -13.16
CA GLU A 280 17.56 19.05 -13.21
C GLU A 280 18.02 19.56 -11.84
N LYS A 281 19.30 19.29 -11.53
CA LYS A 281 19.98 19.86 -10.37
C LYS A 281 20.64 21.19 -10.72
#